data_AF-A0A7S2BSY3-F1
#
_entry.id   AF-A0A7S2BSY3-F1
#
_cell.length_a   1.000
_cell.length_b   1.000
_cell.length_c   1.000
_cell.angle_alpha   90.00
_cell.angle_beta   90.00
_cell.angle_gamma   90.00
#
_symmetry.space_group_name_H-M   'P 1'
#
loop_
_entity.id
_entity.type
_entity.pdbx_description
1 polymer ?
#
loop_
_entity_poly.entity_id
_entity_poly.type
_entity_poly.pdbx_seq_one_letter_code
_entity_poly.pdbx_strand_id
1 'polypeptide(L)'
;KEWLAEAAIWTPWRYRGKLFATKPSDLLTVEASSFAQAVSIHPKPVTIARRYGSKFVNALNSQTANGWSDVFRDEGFFNTAMLDCDRQAKASDDDDSWSDSDDHLNGFYTNGEDGND
;
A
#
# COMPACT_ATOMS: atom_id res chain seq x y z
N LYS A 1 -4.62 -5.30 21.87
CA LYS A 1 -5.47 -4.67 20.83
C LYS A 1 -5.53 -5.68 19.70
N GLU A 2 -6.71 -6.12 19.28
CA GLU A 2 -6.87 -7.17 18.27
C GLU A 2 -7.58 -6.63 17.04
N TRP A 3 -7.16 -7.05 15.85
CA TRP A 3 -7.92 -6.82 14.62
C TRP A 3 -8.87 -8.00 14.40
N LEU A 4 -10.11 -7.67 14.06
CA LEU A 4 -11.16 -8.63 13.81
C LEU A 4 -11.53 -8.57 12.33
N ALA A 5 -11.68 -9.73 11.71
CA ALA A 5 -12.11 -9.91 10.32
C ALA A 5 -11.29 -9.11 9.30
N GLU A 6 -9.99 -8.92 9.55
CA GLU A 6 -9.08 -8.24 8.62
C GLU A 6 -9.07 -8.91 7.23
N ALA A 7 -9.27 -10.23 7.17
CA ALA A 7 -9.40 -10.97 5.91
C ALA A 7 -10.54 -10.45 5.02
N ALA A 8 -11.57 -9.80 5.58
CA ALA A 8 -12.67 -9.19 4.83
C ALA A 8 -12.24 -7.94 4.04
N ILE A 9 -11.10 -7.34 4.36
CA ILE A 9 -10.52 -6.24 3.58
C ILE A 9 -9.94 -6.77 2.27
N TRP A 10 -9.34 -7.96 2.29
CA TRP A 10 -8.53 -8.48 1.19
C TRP A 10 -9.25 -9.54 0.34
N THR A 11 -10.30 -10.16 0.88
CA THR A 11 -10.97 -11.33 0.27
C THR A 11 -12.49 -11.25 0.47
N PRO A 12 -13.29 -11.99 -0.31
CA PRO A 12 -14.72 -12.19 -0.03
C PRO A 12 -14.92 -13.10 1.20
N TRP A 13 -14.45 -12.64 2.36
CA TRP A 13 -14.37 -13.42 3.59
C TRP A 13 -15.75 -13.79 4.13
N ARG A 14 -15.84 -15.00 4.70
CA ARG A 14 -17.01 -15.45 5.46
C ARG A 14 -16.61 -15.68 6.89
N TYR A 15 -17.33 -15.06 7.82
CA TYR A 15 -17.06 -15.17 9.25
C TYR A 15 -16.97 -16.62 9.72
N ARG A 16 -15.98 -16.88 10.59
CA ARG A 16 -15.63 -18.20 11.09
C ARG A 16 -16.00 -18.29 12.58
N GLY A 17 -17.29 -18.48 12.84
CA GLY A 17 -17.82 -18.73 14.19
C GLY A 17 -18.76 -17.63 14.66
N LYS A 18 -18.76 -17.36 15.97
CA LYS A 18 -19.57 -16.32 16.60
C LYS A 18 -18.69 -15.49 17.53
N LEU A 19 -18.84 -14.17 17.45
CA LEU A 19 -18.14 -13.22 18.30
C LEU A 19 -19.12 -12.55 19.26
N PHE A 20 -18.80 -12.54 20.55
CA PHE A 20 -19.59 -11.88 21.58
C PHE A 20 -18.68 -11.15 22.56
N ALA A 21 -19.10 -9.96 23.00
CA ALA A 21 -18.44 -9.23 24.07
C ALA A 21 -18.89 -9.79 25.43
N THR A 22 -17.95 -10.11 26.31
CA THR A 22 -18.23 -10.58 27.68
C THR A 22 -18.24 -9.44 28.71
N LYS A 23 -17.81 -8.25 28.30
CA LYS A 23 -17.74 -7.02 29.08
C LYS A 23 -18.10 -5.85 28.15
N PRO A 24 -18.53 -4.69 28.70
CA PRO A 24 -18.61 -3.46 27.91
C PRO A 24 -17.31 -3.22 27.16
N SER A 25 -17.39 -2.91 25.87
CA SER A 25 -16.23 -2.78 24.98
C SER A 25 -16.57 -1.85 23.83
N ASP A 26 -15.58 -1.10 23.37
CA ASP A 26 -15.69 -0.25 22.19
C ASP A 26 -15.14 -0.99 20.97
N LEU A 27 -15.88 -0.90 19.86
CA LEU A 27 -15.47 -1.48 18.58
C LEU A 27 -15.29 -0.35 17.56
N LEU A 28 -14.09 -0.26 17.01
CA LEU A 28 -13.83 0.58 15.83
C LEU A 28 -14.00 -0.27 14.58
N THR A 29 -14.82 0.20 13.66
CA THR A 29 -15.10 -0.51 12.41
C THR A 29 -14.50 0.24 11.23
N VAL A 30 -14.01 -0.54 10.26
CA VAL A 30 -13.48 -0.03 9.00
C VAL A 30 -14.17 -0.81 7.90
N GLU A 31 -14.89 -0.11 7.04
CA GLU A 31 -15.52 -0.70 5.85
C GLU A 31 -14.47 -0.86 4.74
N ALA A 32 -14.45 -2.02 4.07
CA ALA A 32 -13.43 -2.33 3.06
C ALA A 32 -13.43 -1.35 1.86
N SER A 33 -14.61 -0.94 1.39
CA SER A 33 -14.77 0.05 0.29
C SER A 33 -14.24 1.43 0.71
N SER A 34 -14.65 1.92 1.88
CA SER A 34 -14.19 3.20 2.44
C SER A 34 -12.68 3.18 2.70
N PHE A 35 -12.13 2.08 3.20
CA PHE A 35 -10.69 1.89 3.35
C PHE A 35 -9.96 1.97 2.01
N ALA A 36 -10.44 1.22 1.01
CA ALA A 36 -9.83 1.22 -0.32
C ALA A 36 -9.85 2.63 -0.93
N GLN A 37 -10.96 3.36 -0.79
CA GLN A 37 -11.07 4.75 -1.26
C GLN A 37 -10.07 5.66 -0.56
N ALA A 38 -10.00 5.62 0.77
CA ALA A 38 -9.09 6.46 1.56
C ALA A 38 -7.62 6.18 1.26
N VAL A 39 -7.25 4.89 1.16
CA VAL A 39 -5.89 4.48 0.81
C VAL A 39 -5.52 4.90 -0.61
N SER A 40 -6.47 4.90 -1.54
CA SER A 40 -6.26 5.25 -2.95
C SER A 40 -5.95 6.72 -3.21
N ILE A 41 -6.10 7.61 -2.21
CA ILE A 41 -5.82 9.04 -2.35
C ILE A 41 -4.32 9.29 -2.59
N HIS A 42 -3.43 8.47 -2.02
CA HIS A 42 -1.99 8.67 -2.09
C HIS A 42 -1.25 7.41 -2.57
N PRO A 43 -0.28 7.53 -3.50
CA PRO A 43 0.44 6.38 -4.06
C PRO A 43 1.15 5.50 -3.03
N LYS A 44 1.72 6.11 -1.98
CA LYS A 44 2.49 5.40 -0.96
C LYS A 44 1.62 4.45 -0.11
N PRO A 45 0.51 4.90 0.52
CA PRO A 45 -0.45 4.01 1.17
C PRO A 45 -0.98 2.89 0.28
N VAL A 46 -1.31 3.17 -1.00
CA VAL A 46 -1.75 2.13 -1.95
C VAL A 46 -0.71 1.03 -2.09
N THR A 47 0.55 1.42 -2.27
CA THR A 47 1.65 0.49 -2.46
C THR A 47 1.84 -0.40 -1.23
N ILE A 48 1.79 0.21 -0.03
CA ILE A 48 1.89 -0.52 1.24
C ILE A 48 0.72 -1.48 1.40
N ALA A 49 -0.52 -1.02 1.20
CA ALA A 49 -1.73 -1.83 1.35
C ALA A 49 -1.75 -3.01 0.38
N ARG A 50 -1.37 -2.80 -0.89
CA ARG A 50 -1.28 -3.89 -1.88
C ARG A 50 -0.24 -4.95 -1.48
N ARG A 51 0.94 -4.52 -1.04
CA ARG A 51 2.02 -5.42 -0.61
C ARG A 51 1.63 -6.22 0.62
N TYR A 52 1.12 -5.53 1.64
CA TYR A 52 0.64 -6.15 2.86
C TYR A 52 -0.49 -7.15 2.58
N GLY A 53 -1.53 -6.73 1.85
CA GLY A 53 -2.67 -7.58 1.50
C GLY A 53 -2.24 -8.84 0.73
N SER A 54 -1.31 -8.71 -0.22
CA SER A 54 -0.74 -9.86 -0.93
C SER A 54 -0.03 -10.84 0.02
N LYS A 55 0.81 -10.35 0.92
CA LYS A 55 1.48 -11.18 1.94
C LYS A 55 0.45 -11.83 2.88
N PHE A 56 -0.58 -11.10 3.29
CA PHE A 56 -1.63 -11.60 4.15
C PHE A 56 -2.39 -12.75 3.50
N VAL A 57 -2.82 -12.58 2.25
CA VAL A 57 -3.52 -13.63 1.50
C VAL A 57 -2.63 -14.86 1.30
N ASN A 58 -1.33 -14.68 1.05
CA ASN A 58 -0.39 -15.80 0.97
C ASN A 58 -0.26 -16.55 2.31
N ALA A 59 -0.16 -15.82 3.43
CA ALA A 59 -0.13 -16.41 4.78
C ALA A 59 -1.45 -17.11 5.14
N LEU A 60 -2.58 -16.58 4.67
CA LEU A 60 -3.89 -17.20 4.88
C LEU A 60 -4.03 -18.50 4.08
N ASN A 61 -3.53 -18.52 2.83
CA ASN A 61 -3.57 -19.69 1.96
C ASN A 61 -2.58 -20.80 2.37
N SER A 62 -1.54 -20.48 3.15
CA SER A 62 -0.63 -21.49 3.70
C SER A 62 -1.19 -22.21 4.92
N GLN A 63 -2.30 -21.73 5.50
CA GLN A 63 -3.01 -22.39 6.57
C GLN A 63 -3.97 -23.46 6.03
N THR A 64 -4.24 -24.48 6.86
CA THR A 64 -5.34 -25.41 6.57
C THR A 64 -6.68 -24.71 6.75
N ALA A 65 -7.72 -25.12 6.03
CA ALA A 65 -9.05 -24.51 6.11
C ALA A 65 -9.68 -24.52 7.53
N ASN A 66 -9.23 -25.46 8.39
CA ASN A 66 -9.64 -25.53 9.79
C ASN A 66 -8.89 -24.53 10.69
N GLY A 67 -7.75 -24.01 10.23
CA GLY A 67 -6.99 -22.97 10.92
C GLY A 67 -7.51 -21.55 10.68
N TRP A 68 -8.37 -21.36 9.69
CA TRP A 68 -8.96 -20.07 9.38
C TRP A 68 -9.87 -19.56 10.50
N SER A 69 -9.58 -18.35 10.96
CA SER A 69 -10.25 -17.66 12.05
C SER A 69 -10.49 -16.20 11.67
N ASP A 70 -11.52 -15.58 12.25
CA ASP A 70 -11.77 -14.14 12.14
C ASP A 70 -10.72 -13.30 12.88
N VAL A 71 -9.84 -13.94 13.66
CA VAL A 71 -8.74 -13.29 14.36
C VAL A 71 -7.43 -13.88 13.86
N PHE A 72 -6.59 -13.04 13.27
CA PHE A 72 -5.27 -13.42 12.77
C PHE A 72 -4.20 -12.99 13.78
N ARG A 73 -3.70 -13.93 14.58
CA ARG A 73 -2.72 -13.69 15.65
C ARG A 73 -1.34 -14.18 15.25
N ASP A 74 -0.71 -13.44 14.36
CA ASP A 74 0.69 -13.68 14.01
C ASP A 74 1.44 -12.34 14.04
N GLU A 75 1.99 -12.03 15.22
CA GLU A 75 2.78 -10.81 15.42
C GLU A 75 4.08 -10.83 14.59
N GLY A 76 4.64 -12.04 14.35
CA GLY A 76 5.82 -12.22 13.52
C GLY A 76 5.52 -11.81 12.07
N PHE A 77 4.41 -12.30 11.53
CA PHE A 77 3.92 -11.93 10.21
C PHE A 77 3.73 -10.42 10.09
N PHE A 78 3.03 -9.77 11.02
CA PHE A 78 2.74 -8.34 10.92
C PHE A 78 4.03 -7.51 10.87
N ASN A 79 4.96 -7.79 11.78
CA ASN A 79 6.24 -7.09 11.84
C ASN A 79 7.06 -7.30 10.56
N THR A 80 7.18 -8.55 10.08
CA THR A 80 7.91 -8.85 8.84
C THR A 80 7.25 -8.18 7.63
N ALA A 81 5.92 -8.27 7.50
CA ALA A 81 5.20 -7.69 6.38
C ALA A 81 5.34 -6.16 6.33
N MET A 82 5.29 -5.48 7.48
CA MET A 82 5.46 -4.02 7.56
C MET A 82 6.89 -3.56 7.33
N LEU A 83 7.89 -4.26 7.90
CA LEU A 83 9.31 -3.95 7.65
C LEU A 83 9.67 -4.08 6.16
N ASP A 84 9.14 -5.11 5.50
CA ASP A 84 9.34 -5.30 4.06
C ASP A 84 8.71 -4.18 3.23
N CYS A 85 7.53 -3.70 3.64
CA CYS A 85 6.85 -2.59 2.97
C CYS A 85 7.64 -1.28 3.08
N ASP A 86 8.21 -0.97 4.26
CA ASP A 86 8.99 0.25 4.51
C ASP A 86 10.35 0.23 3.78
N ARG A 87 11.07 -0.91 3.84
CA ARG A 87 12.38 -1.05 3.18
C ARG A 87 12.29 -0.81 1.67
N GLN A 88 11.24 -1.34 1.04
CA GLN A 88 11.02 -1.19 -0.39
C GLN A 88 10.41 0.16 -0.78
N ALA A 89 9.85 0.93 0.16
CA ALA A 89 9.45 2.31 -0.10
C ALA A 89 10.70 3.22 -0.12
N LYS A 90 11.67 2.98 0.77
CA LYS A 90 12.94 3.72 0.78
C LYS A 90 13.78 3.45 -0.47
N ALA A 91 13.85 2.20 -0.91
CA ALA A 91 14.61 1.84 -2.11
C ALA A 91 14.04 2.43 -3.43
N SER A 92 12.78 2.86 -3.46
CA SER A 92 12.21 3.54 -4.64
C SER A 92 12.38 5.06 -4.61
N ASP A 93 12.64 5.64 -3.44
CA ASP A 93 12.85 7.09 -3.29
C ASP A 93 14.30 7.49 -3.64
N ASP A 94 15.23 6.53 -3.75
CA ASP A 94 16.64 6.75 -4.09
C ASP A 94 16.94 6.75 -5.62
N ASP A 95 15.93 6.56 -6.49
CA ASP A 95 16.07 6.54 -7.97
C ASP A 95 15.61 7.83 -8.67
N ASP A 96 15.20 8.87 -7.92
CA ASP A 96 15.00 10.21 -8.47
C ASP A 96 16.33 10.98 -8.51
N SER A 97 17.31 10.43 -9.24
CA SER A 97 18.44 11.22 -9.72
C SER A 97 17.90 12.19 -10.78
N TRP A 98 17.60 13.42 -10.36
CA TRP A 98 17.49 14.55 -11.26
C TRP A 98 18.83 14.71 -11.99
N SER A 99 18.96 14.03 -13.14
CA SER A 99 19.97 14.36 -14.13
C SER A 99 19.55 15.69 -14.75
N ASP A 100 19.97 16.78 -14.13
CA ASP A 100 19.98 18.11 -14.72
C ASP A 100 20.91 18.02 -15.94
N SER A 101 20.34 17.60 -17.07
CA SER A 101 21.00 17.62 -18.36
C SER A 101 20.94 19.05 -18.83
N ASP A 102 21.97 19.77 -18.41
CA ASP A 102 22.41 21.08 -18.85
C ASP A 102 22.57 21.06 -20.39
N ASP A 103 21.48 21.28 -21.13
CA ASP A 103 21.52 21.39 -22.58
C ASP A 103 21.69 22.87 -22.96
N HIS A 104 22.95 23.18 -23.25
CA HIS A 104 23.49 24.41 -23.82
C HIS A 104 22.57 25.07 -24.87
N LEU A 105 21.99 26.23 -24.54
CA LEU A 105 21.52 27.20 -25.53
C LEU A 105 22.42 28.44 -25.50
N ASN A 106 23.60 28.28 -26.10
CA ASN A 106 24.45 29.38 -26.54
C ASN A 106 24.97 29.07 -27.94
N GLY A 107 24.48 29.78 -28.96
CA GLY A 107 24.93 29.56 -30.33
C GLY A 107 24.18 30.40 -31.37
N PHE A 108 24.44 31.70 -31.35
CA PHE A 108 24.51 32.60 -32.52
C PHE A 108 24.11 32.02 -33.90
N TYR A 109 23.09 32.61 -34.52
CA TYR A 109 23.11 32.92 -35.95
C TYR A 109 22.74 34.39 -36.14
N THR A 110 23.73 35.19 -36.48
CA THR A 110 23.62 36.55 -37.00
C THR A 110 23.64 36.54 -38.52
N ASN A 111 22.90 37.49 -39.11
CA ASN A 111 22.96 38.05 -40.47
C ASN A 111 22.25 37.22 -41.56
N GLY A 112 21.49 37.79 -42.51
CA GLY A 112 21.20 39.19 -42.81
C GLY A 112 20.33 39.30 -44.08
N GLU A 113 19.80 40.51 -44.27
CA GLU A 113 19.47 41.21 -45.53
C GLU A 113 18.27 40.79 -46.41
N ASP A 114 17.80 41.83 -47.14
CA ASP A 114 16.77 41.94 -48.18
C ASP A 114 15.37 42.35 -47.68
N GLY A 115 14.75 43.47 -48.06
CA GLY A 115 15.07 44.49 -49.06
C GLY A 115 13.78 45.28 -49.37
N ASN A 116 13.89 46.61 -49.35
CA ASN A 116 13.17 47.65 -50.10
C ASN A 116 11.82 47.30 -50.82
N ASP A 117 10.72 47.95 -50.42
CA ASP A 117 9.97 48.96 -51.21
C ASP A 117 8.88 49.65 -50.35
#